data_AF-A0A4S8ZWV6-F1
#
_entry.id   AF-A0A4S8ZWV6-F1
#
_cell.length_a   1.000
_cell.length_b   1.000
_cell.length_c   1.000
_cell.angle_alpha   90.00
_cell.angle_beta   90.00
_cell.angle_gamma   90.00
#
_symmetry.space_group_name_H-M   'P 1'
#
loop_
_entity.id
_entity.type
_entity.pdbx_description
1 polymer ?
#
loop_
_entity_poly.entity_id
_entity_poly.type
_entity_poly.pdbx_seq_one_letter_code
_entity_poly.pdbx_strand_id
1 'polypeptide(L)'
;MPAIIETPQWSAPADYESRNVVVLGGGVLGRRIGYNVVIRDINQKQCDEALQYISENVAGFATKATTGRSSGTVSTTLDLEDALQGAWIVFELAPRDCILASNSSSYKSSEMIVKVKDDTKTRILNCHYMMPPVNRVVELMTDGHTFPELIQWLSDRHAEAGLSPYIAVKESTGFIFNRIWAAIKRECLMVLAEGVSTPEQLDKAWMEILGCSFGPCMSMDSVGLDTVALIEKHYIKERGLGSEFTVDYLQKQYLDHGKLGMKSDKGGLYPRVQPKVVPAVPTTAAPPPKKKLVVLDMGLGQSLARKGPAEIVYSGRLLEVPLDGKTQRIISKNLPLPDGVDTCDNKLYYTNMGVPSQNDGSVVSVNLDGTGSTTVVPPGTIYTPKQISIDQIAKKLYIADREGCRIWRSNTDDSDLEIVIDTNTLPAERTTPGDIMSQCVGVTVAPRLGKFFWTQKGPSKGNLGRIFSANIDFPAGCTALDREDICTIADELPECIDLDYVEASNTLYWTDRGEVPFGNCLYKAQLDDQGRMAEKPQILAQNYNEAIGLKVDAENDVIYVTDLGGSIWRCRMDGSDKRKVLDEQTSCFTGLTLV
;
A
#
# COMPACT_ATOMS: atom_id res chain seq x y z
N MET A 1 -50.47 -14.04 -45.57
CA MET A 1 -49.85 -12.91 -44.85
C MET A 1 -48.73 -13.50 -44.01
N PRO A 2 -47.47 -13.07 -44.15
CA PRO A 2 -46.45 -13.47 -43.18
C PRO A 2 -46.85 -12.88 -41.83
N ALA A 3 -46.86 -13.71 -40.78
CA ALA A 3 -47.10 -13.26 -39.42
C ALA A 3 -46.11 -12.13 -39.10
N ILE A 4 -46.63 -10.99 -38.66
CA ILE A 4 -45.82 -9.95 -38.05
C ILE A 4 -45.25 -10.59 -36.79
N ILE A 5 -43.98 -10.99 -36.84
CA ILE A 5 -43.26 -11.40 -35.65
C ILE A 5 -43.07 -10.10 -34.85
N GLU A 6 -43.92 -9.87 -33.85
CA GLU A 6 -43.72 -8.78 -32.91
C GLU A 6 -42.33 -8.96 -32.30
N THR A 7 -41.45 -8.00 -32.56
CA THR A 7 -40.15 -7.94 -31.87
C THR A 7 -40.46 -7.76 -30.39
N PRO A 8 -39.99 -8.66 -29.50
CA PRO A 8 -40.27 -8.53 -28.08
C PRO A 8 -39.78 -7.16 -27.58
N GLN A 9 -40.66 -6.41 -26.90
CA GLN A 9 -40.31 -5.13 -26.29
C GLN A 9 -39.78 -5.33 -24.88
N TRP A 10 -38.71 -4.63 -24.53
CA TRP A 10 -38.23 -4.58 -23.17
C TRP A 10 -39.05 -3.61 -22.32
N SER A 11 -39.33 -4.02 -21.09
CA SER A 11 -39.91 -3.17 -20.06
C SER A 11 -38.94 -3.03 -18.90
N ALA A 12 -38.75 -1.81 -18.41
CA ALA A 12 -37.96 -1.57 -17.21
C ALA A 12 -38.53 -2.34 -16.00
N PRO A 13 -37.67 -2.84 -15.08
CA PRO A 13 -38.14 -3.43 -13.84
C PRO A 13 -39.05 -2.45 -13.09
N ALA A 14 -40.25 -2.91 -12.73
CA ALA A 14 -41.15 -2.12 -11.89
C ALA A 14 -40.50 -1.87 -10.52
N ASP A 15 -40.73 -0.68 -9.97
CA ASP A 15 -40.31 -0.27 -8.62
C ASP A 15 -38.79 -0.36 -8.36
N TYR A 16 -37.96 -0.24 -9.40
CA TYR A 16 -36.49 -0.38 -9.31
C TYR A 16 -35.84 0.53 -8.24
N GLU A 17 -36.43 1.68 -7.94
CA GLU A 17 -35.93 2.60 -6.90
C GLU A 17 -36.01 2.01 -5.49
N SER A 18 -36.94 1.08 -5.27
CA SER A 18 -37.16 0.40 -3.98
C SER A 18 -36.49 -0.98 -3.88
N ARG A 19 -35.90 -1.45 -5.00
CA ARG A 19 -35.31 -2.79 -5.13
C ARG A 19 -33.80 -2.74 -5.01
N ASN A 20 -33.21 -3.85 -4.57
CA ASN A 20 -31.78 -3.94 -4.32
C ASN A 20 -30.96 -4.15 -5.61
N VAL A 21 -29.75 -3.61 -5.61
CA VAL A 21 -28.65 -4.00 -6.50
C VAL A 21 -27.86 -5.11 -5.82
N VAL A 22 -27.63 -6.23 -6.48
CA VAL A 22 -26.86 -7.34 -5.91
C VAL A 22 -25.49 -7.43 -6.55
N VAL A 23 -24.45 -7.41 -5.72
CA VAL A 23 -23.06 -7.59 -6.16
C VAL A 23 -22.56 -8.93 -5.64
N LEU A 24 -22.19 -9.82 -6.56
CA LEU A 24 -21.56 -11.09 -6.21
C LEU A 24 -20.03 -10.87 -6.16
N GLY A 25 -19.48 -10.89 -4.94
CA GLY A 25 -18.07 -10.66 -4.61
C GLY A 25 -17.81 -9.32 -3.93
N GLY A 26 -17.32 -9.34 -2.68
CA GLY A 26 -16.99 -8.16 -1.87
C GLY A 26 -15.56 -7.64 -2.07
N GLY A 27 -14.88 -8.07 -3.13
CA GLY A 27 -13.49 -7.70 -3.43
C GLY A 27 -13.31 -6.23 -3.84
N VAL A 28 -12.14 -5.90 -4.39
CA VAL A 28 -11.75 -4.50 -4.70
C VAL A 28 -12.81 -3.74 -5.49
N LEU A 29 -13.30 -4.26 -6.62
CA LEU A 29 -14.34 -3.53 -7.36
C LEU A 29 -15.73 -3.69 -6.75
N GLY A 30 -16.09 -4.88 -6.26
CA GLY A 30 -17.44 -5.16 -5.77
C GLY A 30 -17.90 -4.26 -4.62
N ARG A 31 -17.02 -3.94 -3.68
CA ARG A 31 -17.31 -3.01 -2.56
C ARG A 31 -17.46 -1.53 -2.96
N ARG A 32 -17.40 -1.20 -4.24
CA ARG A 32 -17.41 0.18 -4.78
C ARG A 32 -18.57 0.44 -5.75
N ILE A 33 -19.44 -0.54 -5.97
CA ILE A 33 -20.46 -0.55 -7.04
C ILE A 33 -21.86 -0.54 -6.44
N GLY A 34 -22.75 0.27 -7.05
CA GLY A 34 -24.20 0.20 -6.82
C GLY A 34 -24.77 1.25 -5.87
N TYR A 35 -26.10 1.21 -5.73
CA TYR A 35 -26.91 2.07 -4.86
C TYR A 35 -28.05 1.22 -4.29
N ASN A 36 -28.22 1.18 -2.95
CA ASN A 36 -29.04 0.19 -2.23
C ASN A 36 -28.58 -1.25 -2.54
N VAL A 37 -27.45 -1.65 -1.95
CA VAL A 37 -26.67 -2.81 -2.38
C VAL A 37 -26.77 -3.96 -1.38
N VAL A 38 -26.95 -5.18 -1.90
CA VAL A 38 -26.68 -6.42 -1.17
C VAL A 38 -25.40 -7.03 -1.74
N ILE A 39 -24.34 -7.08 -0.94
CA ILE A 39 -23.08 -7.71 -1.34
C ILE A 39 -23.08 -9.15 -0.84
N ARG A 40 -22.99 -10.09 -1.77
CA ARG A 40 -22.85 -11.50 -1.43
C ARG A 40 -21.42 -11.94 -1.65
N ASP A 41 -20.79 -12.52 -0.64
CA ASP A 41 -19.49 -13.18 -0.76
C ASP A 41 -19.57 -14.57 -0.12
N ILE A 42 -18.72 -15.51 -0.54
CA ILE A 42 -18.62 -16.81 0.13
C ILE A 42 -17.86 -16.73 1.46
N ASN A 43 -17.13 -15.64 1.68
CA ASN A 43 -16.28 -15.44 2.85
C ASN A 43 -16.82 -14.30 3.73
N GLN A 44 -17.15 -14.61 4.99
CA GLN A 44 -17.63 -13.63 5.97
C GLN A 44 -16.67 -12.45 6.14
N LYS A 45 -15.36 -12.70 6.15
CA LYS A 45 -14.34 -11.64 6.24
C LYS A 45 -14.45 -10.65 5.08
N GLN A 46 -14.73 -11.13 3.87
CA GLN A 46 -14.91 -10.25 2.70
C GLN A 46 -16.19 -9.42 2.80
N CYS A 47 -17.26 -9.98 3.36
CA CYS A 47 -18.49 -9.24 3.66
C CYS A 47 -18.24 -8.14 4.68
N ASP A 48 -17.56 -8.45 5.77
CA ASP A 48 -17.27 -7.50 6.86
C ASP A 48 -16.36 -6.37 6.37
N GLU A 49 -15.28 -6.70 5.64
CA GLU A 49 -14.38 -5.72 5.02
C GLU A 49 -15.07 -4.84 3.96
N ALA A 50 -16.03 -5.39 3.21
CA ALA A 50 -16.82 -4.61 2.25
C ALA A 50 -17.74 -3.61 2.97
N LEU A 51 -18.46 -4.03 4.01
CA LEU A 51 -19.29 -3.14 4.83
C LEU A 51 -18.47 -2.03 5.48
N GLN A 52 -17.33 -2.41 6.04
CA GLN A 52 -16.40 -1.49 6.70
C GLN A 52 -15.88 -0.45 5.71
N TYR A 53 -15.34 -0.89 4.57
CA TYR A 53 -14.88 0.01 3.51
C TYR A 53 -15.97 0.98 3.07
N ILE A 54 -17.19 0.48 2.83
CA ILE A 54 -18.31 1.33 2.40
C ILE A 54 -18.65 2.34 3.50
N SER A 55 -18.73 1.92 4.76
CA SER A 55 -19.05 2.82 5.88
C SER A 55 -18.07 4.00 5.99
N GLU A 56 -16.78 3.77 5.73
CA GLU A 56 -15.73 4.79 5.80
C GLU A 56 -15.67 5.70 4.58
N ASN A 57 -15.98 5.13 3.41
CA ASN A 57 -15.74 5.81 2.15
C ASN A 57 -17.01 6.42 1.53
N VAL A 58 -18.21 5.98 1.93
CA VAL A 58 -19.47 6.40 1.30
C VAL A 58 -19.66 7.92 1.34
N ALA A 59 -19.22 8.61 2.40
CA ALA A 59 -19.25 10.07 2.47
C ALA A 59 -18.33 10.74 1.41
N GLY A 60 -17.14 10.18 1.19
CA GLY A 60 -16.20 10.64 0.16
C GLY A 60 -16.66 10.34 -1.28
N PHE A 61 -17.48 9.31 -1.45
CA PHE A 61 -18.10 8.98 -2.74
C PHE A 61 -19.29 9.91 -3.00
N ALA A 62 -20.13 10.15 -1.99
CA ALA A 62 -21.31 11.01 -2.07
C ALA A 62 -20.96 12.47 -2.38
N THR A 63 -19.88 13.01 -1.81
CA THR A 63 -19.40 14.38 -2.10
C THR A 63 -18.94 14.58 -3.55
N LYS A 64 -18.60 13.50 -4.25
CA LYS A 64 -18.22 13.51 -5.66
C LYS A 64 -19.40 13.21 -6.58
N ALA A 65 -20.51 12.65 -6.07
CA ALA A 65 -21.69 12.37 -6.87
C ALA A 65 -22.35 13.68 -7.33
N THR A 66 -22.62 13.81 -8.63
CA THR A 66 -23.14 15.05 -9.26
C THR A 66 -24.65 15.23 -9.12
N THR A 67 -25.35 14.31 -8.46
CA THR A 67 -26.82 14.17 -8.56
C THR A 67 -27.58 14.60 -7.31
N GLY A 68 -26.89 15.00 -6.23
CA GLY A 68 -27.53 15.48 -5.00
C GLY A 68 -28.34 14.43 -4.22
N ARG A 69 -28.28 13.14 -4.62
CA ARG A 69 -28.92 12.03 -3.88
C ARG A 69 -28.12 11.71 -2.60
N SER A 70 -28.85 11.38 -1.53
CA SER A 70 -28.26 10.81 -0.30
C SER A 70 -27.67 9.43 -0.58
N SER A 71 -26.67 9.01 0.21
CA SER A 71 -26.10 7.67 0.15
C SER A 71 -27.18 6.58 0.24
N GLY A 72 -27.05 5.52 -0.58
CA GLY A 72 -27.90 4.35 -0.49
C GLY A 72 -27.57 3.48 0.72
N THR A 73 -28.33 2.39 0.88
CA THR A 73 -28.11 1.38 1.91
C THR A 73 -27.15 0.29 1.44
N VAL A 74 -26.53 -0.42 2.39
CA VAL A 74 -25.74 -1.62 2.11
C VAL A 74 -26.05 -2.71 3.14
N SER A 75 -26.12 -3.95 2.69
CA SER A 75 -26.13 -5.15 3.53
C SER A 75 -25.27 -6.24 2.89
N THR A 76 -24.92 -7.27 3.66
CA THR A 76 -24.18 -8.43 3.18
C THR A 76 -24.87 -9.72 3.53
N THR A 77 -24.58 -10.76 2.76
CA THR A 77 -25.01 -12.13 3.07
C THR A 77 -24.02 -13.14 2.49
N LEU A 78 -23.96 -14.32 3.09
CA LEU A 78 -23.24 -15.47 2.52
C LEU A 78 -24.14 -16.28 1.58
N ASP A 79 -25.44 -16.20 1.79
CA ASP A 79 -26.44 -16.98 1.11
C ASP A 79 -26.87 -16.32 -0.21
N LEU A 80 -26.90 -17.13 -1.27
CA LEU A 80 -27.23 -16.62 -2.60
C LEU A 80 -28.74 -16.38 -2.76
N GLU A 81 -29.59 -17.22 -2.18
CA GLU A 81 -31.05 -17.05 -2.30
C GLU A 81 -31.50 -15.78 -1.57
N ASP A 82 -30.97 -15.54 -0.36
CA ASP A 82 -31.20 -14.33 0.41
C ASP A 82 -30.73 -13.08 -0.36
N ALA A 83 -29.56 -13.14 -0.99
CA ALA A 83 -29.03 -12.02 -1.77
C ALA A 83 -29.97 -11.62 -2.92
N LEU A 84 -30.60 -12.59 -3.56
CA LEU A 84 -31.42 -12.38 -4.75
C LEU A 84 -32.85 -11.91 -4.45
N GLN A 85 -33.29 -11.90 -3.18
CA GLN A 85 -34.63 -11.44 -2.81
C GLN A 85 -34.81 -9.93 -3.10
N GLY A 86 -35.75 -9.61 -4.00
CA GLY A 86 -36.05 -8.22 -4.39
C GLY A 86 -35.02 -7.58 -5.33
N ALA A 87 -34.02 -8.32 -5.82
CA ALA A 87 -32.99 -7.80 -6.72
C ALA A 87 -33.55 -7.41 -8.09
N TRP A 88 -33.24 -6.21 -8.60
CA TRP A 88 -33.60 -5.81 -9.98
C TRP A 88 -32.41 -5.80 -10.94
N ILE A 89 -31.19 -5.75 -10.42
CA ILE A 89 -29.94 -6.01 -11.15
C ILE A 89 -29.00 -6.84 -10.28
N VAL A 90 -28.38 -7.85 -10.88
CA VAL A 90 -27.36 -8.68 -10.24
C VAL A 90 -26.13 -8.72 -11.12
N PHE A 91 -24.97 -8.59 -10.50
CA PHE A 91 -23.73 -8.95 -11.15
C PHE A 91 -23.52 -10.47 -11.00
N GLU A 92 -23.90 -11.25 -12.03
CA GLU A 92 -23.62 -12.69 -12.27
C GLU A 92 -24.73 -13.77 -12.10
N LEU A 93 -25.89 -13.61 -11.40
CA LEU A 93 -27.01 -14.61 -11.37
C LEU A 93 -28.36 -14.00 -10.92
N ALA A 94 -29.55 -14.36 -11.48
CA ALA A 94 -30.76 -13.58 -11.16
C ALA A 94 -32.18 -14.16 -11.44
N PRO A 95 -33.24 -13.63 -10.78
CA PRO A 95 -34.67 -13.84 -11.08
C PRO A 95 -35.10 -13.44 -12.50
N ARG A 96 -36.34 -13.76 -12.91
CA ARG A 96 -36.83 -13.64 -14.31
C ARG A 96 -36.81 -12.22 -14.90
N ASP A 97 -37.00 -11.18 -14.10
CA ASP A 97 -37.10 -9.78 -14.55
C ASP A 97 -35.82 -8.95 -14.29
N CYS A 98 -34.79 -9.58 -13.75
CA CYS A 98 -33.60 -8.89 -13.25
C CYS A 98 -32.53 -8.72 -14.34
N ILE A 99 -31.82 -7.60 -14.35
CA ILE A 99 -30.70 -7.38 -15.28
C ILE A 99 -29.48 -8.15 -14.78
N LEU A 100 -28.77 -8.83 -15.69
CA LEU A 100 -27.56 -9.58 -15.38
C LEU A 100 -26.34 -8.89 -15.98
N ALA A 101 -25.44 -8.40 -15.14
CA ALA A 101 -24.28 -7.67 -15.58
C ALA A 101 -22.97 -8.39 -15.22
N SER A 102 -21.95 -8.32 -16.08
CA SER A 102 -20.60 -8.78 -15.73
C SER A 102 -19.59 -7.64 -15.79
N ASN A 103 -18.78 -7.52 -14.75
CA ASN A 103 -17.66 -6.58 -14.69
C ASN A 103 -16.37 -7.10 -15.37
N SER A 104 -16.44 -8.26 -16.04
CA SER A 104 -15.28 -8.85 -16.71
C SER A 104 -14.67 -7.90 -17.73
N SER A 105 -13.37 -7.61 -17.59
CA SER A 105 -12.57 -6.85 -18.54
C SER A 105 -12.06 -7.70 -19.72
N SER A 106 -12.19 -9.02 -19.61
CA SER A 106 -11.49 -10.00 -20.45
C SER A 106 -12.42 -10.89 -21.28
N TYR A 107 -13.65 -11.09 -20.81
CA TYR A 107 -14.63 -11.96 -21.47
C TYR A 107 -15.89 -11.18 -21.82
N LYS A 108 -16.35 -11.36 -23.05
CA LYS A 108 -17.64 -10.83 -23.49
C LYS A 108 -18.76 -11.66 -22.87
N SER A 109 -19.88 -11.03 -22.57
CA SER A 109 -21.02 -11.73 -21.99
C SER A 109 -21.56 -12.82 -22.93
N SER A 110 -21.47 -12.65 -24.25
CA SER A 110 -21.81 -13.70 -25.22
C SER A 110 -21.04 -15.02 -25.01
N GLU A 111 -19.81 -14.95 -24.48
CA GLU A 111 -18.97 -16.12 -24.17
C GLU A 111 -19.41 -16.82 -22.88
N MET A 112 -20.07 -16.11 -21.98
CA MET A 112 -20.49 -16.60 -20.66
C MET A 112 -21.91 -17.19 -20.65
N ILE A 113 -22.71 -16.90 -21.68
CA ILE A 113 -24.15 -17.20 -21.71
C ILE A 113 -24.54 -18.43 -22.53
N VAL A 114 -23.58 -19.29 -22.90
CA VAL A 114 -23.81 -20.45 -23.80
C VAL A 114 -24.90 -21.41 -23.28
N LYS A 115 -25.04 -21.55 -21.97
CA LYS A 115 -26.05 -22.41 -21.31
C LYS A 115 -27.30 -21.65 -20.86
N VAL A 116 -27.40 -20.36 -21.15
CA VAL A 116 -28.52 -19.50 -20.77
C VAL A 116 -29.61 -19.60 -21.85
N LYS A 117 -30.89 -19.53 -21.44
CA LYS A 117 -32.03 -19.53 -22.36
C LYS A 117 -32.11 -18.22 -23.13
N ASP A 118 -32.55 -18.26 -24.39
CA ASP A 118 -32.55 -17.10 -25.28
C ASP A 118 -33.36 -15.90 -24.76
N ASP A 119 -34.49 -16.16 -24.09
CA ASP A 119 -35.31 -15.13 -23.43
C ASP A 119 -34.55 -14.42 -22.30
N THR A 120 -33.64 -15.12 -21.62
CA THR A 120 -32.82 -14.55 -20.54
C THR A 120 -31.59 -13.82 -21.08
N LYS A 121 -31.05 -14.19 -22.25
CA LYS A 121 -29.90 -13.49 -22.85
C LYS A 121 -30.20 -12.02 -23.14
N THR A 122 -31.45 -11.69 -23.46
CA THR A 122 -31.87 -10.31 -23.79
C THR A 122 -31.74 -9.31 -22.65
N ARG A 123 -31.47 -9.77 -21.43
CA ARG A 123 -31.23 -8.97 -20.22
C ARG A 123 -29.83 -9.13 -19.64
N ILE A 124 -28.89 -9.69 -20.41
CA ILE A 124 -27.48 -9.84 -20.02
C ILE A 124 -26.62 -8.82 -20.75
N LEU A 125 -25.65 -8.23 -20.05
CA LEU A 125 -24.68 -7.31 -20.64
C LEU A 125 -23.35 -7.31 -19.87
N ASN A 126 -22.30 -6.76 -20.47
CA ASN A 126 -21.13 -6.35 -19.70
C ASN A 126 -21.37 -4.94 -19.12
N CYS A 127 -20.93 -4.74 -17.89
CA CYS A 127 -20.92 -3.49 -17.17
C CYS A 127 -19.56 -3.33 -16.51
N HIS A 128 -18.60 -2.79 -17.26
CA HIS A 128 -17.21 -2.76 -16.87
C HIS A 128 -16.88 -1.45 -16.15
N TYR A 129 -16.64 -1.54 -14.85
CA TYR A 129 -16.26 -0.41 -14.03
C TYR A 129 -14.76 -0.19 -14.07
N MET A 130 -14.37 1.10 -14.12
CA MET A 130 -13.04 1.51 -13.69
C MET A 130 -12.95 1.48 -12.15
N MET A 131 -12.02 2.20 -11.52
CA MET A 131 -11.82 2.19 -10.06
C MET A 131 -12.42 3.42 -9.35
N PRO A 132 -13.74 3.43 -9.02
CA PRO A 132 -14.35 4.48 -8.22
C PRO A 132 -13.73 4.63 -6.82
N PRO A 133 -13.63 5.85 -6.28
CA PRO A 133 -14.08 7.11 -6.85
C PRO A 133 -12.97 7.80 -7.67
N VAL A 134 -11.81 7.15 -7.86
CA VAL A 134 -10.65 7.69 -8.57
C VAL A 134 -10.97 7.84 -10.06
N ASN A 135 -11.59 6.81 -10.63
CA ASN A 135 -12.10 6.81 -11.99
C ASN A 135 -13.55 6.31 -11.99
N ARG A 136 -14.47 7.17 -12.43
CA ARG A 136 -15.92 6.93 -12.40
C ARG A 136 -16.48 6.41 -13.72
N VAL A 137 -15.62 6.16 -14.70
CA VAL A 137 -16.04 5.60 -15.99
C VAL A 137 -16.60 4.19 -15.79
N VAL A 138 -17.72 3.92 -16.45
CA VAL A 138 -18.30 2.58 -16.58
C VAL A 138 -18.66 2.35 -18.05
N GLU A 139 -18.19 1.25 -18.63
CA GLU A 139 -18.49 0.87 -20.01
C GLU A 139 -19.60 -0.19 -20.03
N LEU A 140 -20.72 0.12 -20.69
CA LEU A 140 -21.83 -0.79 -20.92
C LEU A 140 -21.72 -1.39 -22.31
N MET A 141 -21.84 -2.70 -22.45
CA MET A 141 -21.72 -3.37 -23.75
C MET A 141 -22.73 -4.50 -23.90
N THR A 142 -23.44 -4.49 -25.02
CA THR A 142 -24.37 -5.56 -25.42
C THR A 142 -23.63 -6.87 -25.68
N ASP A 143 -24.31 -8.00 -25.48
CA ASP A 143 -23.89 -9.34 -25.90
C ASP A 143 -24.42 -9.75 -27.29
N GLY A 144 -25.07 -8.82 -28.02
CA GLY A 144 -25.74 -9.06 -29.29
C GLY A 144 -27.21 -9.51 -29.17
N HIS A 145 -27.64 -9.92 -27.98
CA HIS A 145 -29.02 -10.24 -27.64
C HIS A 145 -29.66 -9.18 -26.72
N THR A 146 -28.87 -8.44 -25.94
CA THR A 146 -29.33 -7.42 -25.00
C THR A 146 -30.28 -6.43 -25.67
N PHE A 147 -31.40 -6.13 -25.01
CA PHE A 147 -32.28 -5.07 -25.47
C PHE A 147 -31.57 -3.69 -25.48
N PRO A 148 -31.59 -2.95 -26.59
CA PRO A 148 -30.99 -1.60 -26.65
C PRO A 148 -31.60 -0.65 -25.62
N GLU A 149 -32.90 -0.74 -25.37
CA GLU A 149 -33.63 0.07 -24.41
C GLU A 149 -33.14 -0.19 -22.98
N LEU A 150 -32.80 -1.43 -22.65
CA LEU A 150 -32.23 -1.81 -21.35
C LEU A 150 -30.89 -1.13 -21.13
N ILE A 151 -29.99 -1.15 -22.12
CA ILE A 151 -28.66 -0.55 -21.99
C ILE A 151 -28.75 0.96 -21.78
N GLN A 152 -29.61 1.62 -22.57
CA GLN A 152 -29.81 3.06 -22.41
C GLN A 152 -30.39 3.38 -21.04
N TRP A 153 -31.40 2.62 -20.62
CA TRP A 153 -32.01 2.81 -19.31
C TRP A 153 -31.01 2.58 -18.17
N LEU A 154 -30.16 1.55 -18.26
CA LEU A 154 -29.14 1.27 -17.25
C LEU A 154 -28.03 2.32 -17.23
N SER A 155 -27.67 2.90 -18.38
CA SER A 155 -26.77 4.05 -18.47
C SER A 155 -27.30 5.21 -17.63
N ASP A 156 -28.59 5.54 -17.76
CA ASP A 156 -29.19 6.63 -16.99
C ASP A 156 -29.14 6.35 -15.48
N ARG A 157 -29.34 5.09 -15.03
CA ARG A 157 -29.20 4.70 -13.62
C ARG A 157 -27.76 4.83 -13.09
N HIS A 158 -26.77 4.53 -13.93
CA HIS A 158 -25.36 4.74 -13.56
C HIS A 158 -25.01 6.22 -13.44
N ALA A 159 -25.52 7.04 -14.37
CA ALA A 159 -25.36 8.50 -14.29
C ALA A 159 -26.03 9.07 -13.03
N GLU A 160 -27.22 8.58 -12.68
CA GLU A 160 -27.91 8.91 -11.42
C GLU A 160 -27.09 8.57 -10.17
N ALA A 161 -26.34 7.46 -10.21
CA ALA A 161 -25.43 7.04 -9.14
C ALA A 161 -24.09 7.81 -9.11
N GLY A 162 -23.90 8.81 -9.99
CA GLY A 162 -22.70 9.65 -10.03
C GLY A 162 -21.54 9.05 -10.83
N LEU A 163 -21.79 8.00 -11.61
CA LEU A 163 -20.82 7.41 -12.53
C LEU A 163 -20.88 8.09 -13.91
N SER A 164 -19.89 7.79 -14.76
CA SER A 164 -19.80 8.30 -16.13
C SER A 164 -19.95 7.13 -17.11
N PRO A 165 -21.20 6.78 -17.50
CA PRO A 165 -21.46 5.65 -18.37
C PRO A 165 -21.14 5.95 -19.83
N TYR A 166 -20.56 4.97 -20.52
CA TYR A 166 -20.31 5.00 -21.96
C TYR A 166 -20.74 3.68 -22.59
N ILE A 167 -21.44 3.74 -23.73
CA ILE A 167 -22.07 2.57 -24.34
C ILE A 167 -21.27 2.10 -25.56
N ALA A 168 -20.80 0.85 -25.50
CA ALA A 168 -20.37 0.09 -26.66
C ALA A 168 -21.60 -0.54 -27.31
N VAL A 169 -22.11 0.09 -28.37
CA VAL A 169 -23.34 -0.31 -29.10
C VAL A 169 -23.25 -1.69 -29.79
N LYS A 170 -22.06 -2.29 -29.81
CA LYS A 170 -21.77 -3.61 -30.34
C LYS A 170 -20.71 -4.27 -29.48
N GLU A 171 -20.67 -5.60 -29.53
CA GLU A 171 -19.59 -6.35 -28.91
C GLU A 171 -18.22 -5.91 -29.42
N SER A 172 -17.35 -5.61 -28.46
CA SER A 172 -16.02 -5.11 -28.69
C SER A 172 -15.09 -5.65 -27.62
N THR A 173 -14.13 -6.49 -28.02
CA THR A 173 -13.03 -6.86 -27.12
C THR A 173 -12.30 -5.60 -26.68
N GLY A 174 -12.17 -5.44 -25.36
CA GLY A 174 -11.67 -4.21 -24.74
C GLY A 174 -12.63 -3.03 -24.80
N PHE A 175 -13.93 -3.26 -25.01
CA PHE A 175 -14.94 -2.21 -24.92
C PHE A 175 -14.63 -1.04 -25.86
N ILE A 176 -14.68 0.19 -25.36
CA ILE A 176 -14.33 1.42 -26.07
C ILE A 176 -12.87 1.76 -25.72
N PHE A 177 -12.59 2.01 -24.45
CA PHE A 177 -11.30 2.54 -24.00
C PHE A 177 -10.18 1.51 -24.14
N ASN A 178 -10.34 0.30 -23.61
CA ASN A 178 -9.28 -0.71 -23.67
C ASN A 178 -8.95 -1.13 -25.12
N ARG A 179 -9.91 -1.02 -26.04
CA ARG A 179 -9.70 -1.23 -27.48
C ARG A 179 -8.88 -0.10 -28.12
N ILE A 180 -9.23 1.15 -27.82
CA ILE A 180 -8.45 2.32 -28.28
C ILE A 180 -7.04 2.26 -27.70
N TRP A 181 -6.94 1.95 -26.41
CA TRP A 181 -5.68 1.74 -25.72
C TRP A 181 -4.85 0.62 -26.35
N ALA A 182 -5.46 -0.52 -26.71
CA ALA A 182 -4.75 -1.57 -27.44
C ALA A 182 -4.20 -1.08 -28.79
N ALA A 183 -4.92 -0.20 -29.51
CA ALA A 183 -4.41 0.39 -30.75
C ALA A 183 -3.25 1.36 -30.52
N ILE A 184 -3.39 2.28 -29.55
CA ILE A 184 -2.32 3.21 -29.16
C ILE A 184 -1.07 2.43 -28.77
N LYS A 185 -1.24 1.49 -27.85
CA LYS A 185 -0.18 0.63 -27.34
C LYS A 185 0.53 -0.15 -28.46
N ARG A 186 -0.24 -0.74 -29.37
CA ARG A 186 0.28 -1.46 -30.53
C ARG A 186 1.12 -0.55 -31.44
N GLU A 187 0.62 0.65 -31.76
CA GLU A 187 1.34 1.61 -32.58
C GLU A 187 2.62 2.07 -31.89
N CYS A 188 2.57 2.33 -30.58
CA CYS A 188 3.77 2.63 -29.79
C CYS A 188 4.80 1.51 -29.90
N LEU A 189 4.39 0.24 -29.79
CA LEU A 189 5.30 -0.89 -29.96
C LEU A 189 5.89 -0.97 -31.38
N MET A 190 5.11 -0.67 -32.42
CA MET A 190 5.61 -0.65 -33.80
C MET A 190 6.64 0.47 -34.02
N VAL A 191 6.38 1.68 -33.53
CA VAL A 191 7.34 2.80 -33.56
C VAL A 191 8.66 2.41 -32.89
N LEU A 192 8.60 1.67 -31.78
CA LEU A 192 9.78 1.17 -31.08
C LEU A 192 10.47 0.01 -31.83
N ALA A 193 9.70 -0.90 -32.42
CA ALA A 193 10.20 -2.07 -33.15
C ALA A 193 10.90 -1.70 -34.46
N GLU A 194 10.41 -0.67 -35.14
CA GLU A 194 11.02 -0.10 -36.35
C GLU A 194 12.22 0.82 -36.04
N GLY A 195 12.46 1.10 -34.76
CA GLY A 195 13.56 1.96 -34.31
C GLY A 195 13.36 3.44 -34.62
N VAL A 196 12.12 3.88 -34.84
CA VAL A 196 11.77 5.28 -35.16
C VAL A 196 12.02 6.20 -33.96
N SER A 197 11.80 5.71 -32.74
CA SER A 197 12.04 6.48 -31.51
C SER A 197 12.41 5.60 -30.31
N THR A 198 12.70 6.24 -29.18
CA THR A 198 12.92 5.60 -27.87
C THR A 198 11.69 5.74 -26.98
N PRO A 199 11.47 4.85 -25.99
CA PRO A 199 10.35 4.96 -25.06
C PRO A 199 10.29 6.32 -24.35
N GLU A 200 11.45 6.86 -23.94
CA GLU A 200 11.56 8.17 -23.31
C GLU A 200 11.07 9.31 -24.20
N GLN A 201 11.46 9.32 -25.47
CA GLN A 201 11.07 10.38 -26.41
C GLN A 201 9.61 10.25 -26.82
N LEU A 202 9.13 9.03 -27.02
CA LEU A 202 7.74 8.75 -27.35
C LEU A 202 6.82 9.28 -26.25
N ASP A 203 7.07 8.93 -24.99
CA ASP A 203 6.23 9.37 -23.88
C ASP A 203 6.35 10.87 -23.61
N LYS A 204 7.53 11.48 -23.76
CA LYS A 204 7.69 12.94 -23.63
C LYS A 204 6.87 13.68 -24.69
N ALA A 205 6.98 13.28 -25.96
CA ALA A 205 6.19 13.86 -27.02
C ALA A 205 4.68 13.68 -26.77
N TRP A 206 4.27 12.49 -26.33
CA TRP A 206 2.89 12.19 -25.94
C TRP A 206 2.38 13.14 -24.84
N MET A 207 3.15 13.28 -23.75
CA MET A 207 2.80 14.12 -22.61
C MET A 207 2.75 15.61 -22.97
N GLU A 208 3.73 16.11 -23.74
CA GLU A 208 3.78 17.51 -24.16
C GLU A 208 2.64 17.87 -25.12
N ILE A 209 2.35 17.02 -26.10
CA ILE A 209 1.31 17.27 -27.11
C ILE A 209 -0.09 17.18 -26.50
N LEU A 210 -0.34 16.19 -25.63
CA LEU A 210 -1.67 15.95 -25.05
C LEU A 210 -1.89 16.65 -23.71
N GLY A 211 -0.86 17.27 -23.13
CA GLY A 211 -0.93 17.94 -21.83
C GLY A 211 -1.21 16.99 -20.66
N CYS A 212 -0.82 15.72 -20.78
CA CYS A 212 -1.02 14.71 -19.75
C CYS A 212 0.27 14.41 -18.98
N SER A 213 0.14 13.88 -17.76
CA SER A 213 1.28 13.63 -16.87
C SER A 213 1.86 12.22 -16.97
N PHE A 214 1.39 11.40 -17.91
CA PHE A 214 1.78 10.00 -18.01
C PHE A 214 1.74 9.50 -19.45
N GLY A 215 2.75 8.74 -19.85
CA GLY A 215 2.93 8.26 -21.22
C GLY A 215 2.54 6.80 -21.44
N PRO A 216 2.38 6.39 -22.70
CA PRO A 216 1.95 5.04 -23.05
C PRO A 216 3.00 3.96 -22.73
N CYS A 217 4.30 4.25 -22.86
CA CYS A 217 5.37 3.31 -22.50
C CYS A 217 5.43 3.11 -20.97
N MET A 218 5.29 4.18 -20.20
CA MET A 218 5.18 4.09 -18.73
C MET A 218 3.96 3.29 -18.30
N SER A 219 2.84 3.44 -19.02
CA SER A 219 1.61 2.66 -18.79
C SER A 219 1.81 1.17 -19.04
N MET A 220 2.49 0.81 -20.14
CA MET A 220 2.83 -0.58 -20.43
C MET A 220 3.75 -1.17 -19.36
N ASP A 221 4.76 -0.44 -18.90
CA ASP A 221 5.66 -0.90 -17.84
C ASP A 221 4.95 -1.02 -16.48
N SER A 222 4.00 -0.13 -16.16
CA SER A 222 3.19 -0.19 -14.94
C SER A 222 2.31 -1.43 -14.87
N VAL A 223 1.66 -1.78 -15.99
CA VAL A 223 0.85 -3.00 -16.13
C VAL A 223 1.71 -4.26 -16.16
N GLY A 224 2.91 -4.15 -16.73
CA GLY A 224 3.86 -5.22 -16.94
C GLY A 224 3.82 -5.78 -18.37
N LEU A 225 5.00 -5.95 -18.98
CA LEU A 225 5.12 -6.26 -20.40
C LEU A 225 4.67 -7.68 -20.78
N ASP A 226 4.74 -8.62 -19.85
CA ASP A 226 4.16 -9.96 -19.98
C ASP A 226 2.63 -9.91 -20.02
N THR A 227 2.01 -9.14 -19.13
CA THR A 227 0.57 -8.88 -19.15
C THR A 227 0.17 -8.19 -20.45
N VAL A 228 0.95 -7.19 -20.88
CA VAL A 228 0.76 -6.50 -22.16
C VAL A 228 0.84 -7.48 -23.32
N ALA A 229 1.85 -8.36 -23.36
CA ALA A 229 2.02 -9.35 -24.41
C ALA A 229 0.92 -10.42 -24.40
N LEU A 230 0.42 -10.84 -23.23
CA LEU A 230 -0.72 -11.74 -23.10
C LEU A 230 -1.97 -11.11 -23.74
N ILE A 231 -2.24 -9.84 -23.43
CA ILE A 231 -3.37 -9.09 -23.98
C ILE A 231 -3.21 -8.92 -25.50
N GLU A 232 -2.02 -8.54 -25.97
CA GLU A 232 -1.78 -8.38 -27.42
C GLU A 232 -1.87 -9.71 -28.18
N LYS A 233 -1.42 -10.84 -27.61
CA LYS A 233 -1.60 -12.18 -28.20
C LYS A 233 -3.08 -12.49 -28.44
N HIS A 234 -3.94 -12.11 -27.50
CA HIS A 234 -5.38 -12.25 -27.66
C HIS A 234 -5.91 -11.40 -28.82
N TYR A 235 -5.54 -10.12 -28.88
CA TYR A 235 -5.94 -9.23 -29.98
C TYR A 235 -5.43 -9.69 -31.36
N ILE A 236 -4.19 -10.19 -31.44
CA ILE A 236 -3.61 -10.74 -32.67
C ILE A 236 -4.47 -11.89 -33.20
N LYS A 237 -4.78 -12.86 -32.34
CA LYS A 237 -5.60 -14.01 -32.72
C LYS A 237 -7.00 -13.59 -33.16
N GLU A 238 -7.62 -12.68 -32.42
CA GLU A 238 -9.00 -12.29 -32.68
C GLU A 238 -9.15 -11.39 -33.92
N ARG A 239 -8.17 -10.52 -34.17
CA ARG A 239 -8.24 -9.48 -35.22
C ARG A 239 -7.42 -9.81 -36.46
N GLY A 240 -6.67 -10.91 -36.47
CA GLY A 240 -5.76 -11.28 -37.57
C GLY A 240 -4.63 -10.28 -37.76
N LEU A 241 -4.11 -9.69 -36.67
CA LEU A 241 -3.03 -8.71 -36.72
C LEU A 241 -1.66 -9.40 -36.82
N GLY A 242 -0.65 -8.69 -37.32
CA GLY A 242 0.73 -9.17 -37.30
C GLY A 242 1.32 -9.14 -35.88
N SER A 243 2.07 -10.19 -35.52
CA SER A 243 2.81 -10.28 -34.24
C SER A 243 4.23 -9.70 -34.31
N GLU A 244 4.80 -9.58 -35.51
CA GLU A 244 6.23 -9.34 -35.74
C GLU A 244 6.76 -8.11 -35.00
N PHE A 245 6.08 -6.97 -35.15
CA PHE A 245 6.49 -5.68 -34.58
C PHE A 245 5.87 -5.39 -33.20
N THR A 246 5.19 -6.36 -32.60
CA THR A 246 4.42 -6.15 -31.36
C THR A 246 4.78 -7.20 -30.33
N VAL A 247 4.10 -8.34 -30.33
CA VAL A 247 4.34 -9.45 -29.40
C VAL A 247 5.69 -10.10 -29.64
N ASP A 248 6.08 -10.34 -30.90
CA ASP A 248 7.36 -11.00 -31.18
C ASP A 248 8.53 -10.05 -30.88
N TYR A 249 8.35 -8.76 -31.14
CA TYR A 249 9.27 -7.71 -30.69
C TYR A 249 9.38 -7.68 -29.16
N LEU A 250 8.26 -7.60 -28.44
CA LEU A 250 8.26 -7.63 -26.98
C LEU A 250 8.91 -8.91 -26.44
N GLN A 251 8.58 -10.06 -27.02
CA GLN A 251 9.12 -11.35 -26.64
C GLN A 251 10.64 -11.36 -26.81
N LYS A 252 11.11 -11.09 -28.03
CA LYS A 252 12.54 -11.13 -28.37
C LYS A 252 13.34 -10.06 -27.63
N GLN A 253 12.86 -8.82 -27.54
CA GLN A 253 13.65 -7.70 -27.02
C GLN A 253 13.53 -7.50 -25.51
N TYR A 254 12.44 -7.99 -24.90
CA TYR A 254 12.14 -7.74 -23.49
C TYR A 254 11.86 -9.03 -22.70
N LEU A 255 10.83 -9.81 -23.07
CA LEU A 255 10.37 -10.93 -22.22
C LEU A 255 11.38 -12.09 -22.13
N ASP A 256 12.01 -12.48 -23.24
CA ASP A 256 13.05 -13.52 -23.27
C ASP A 256 14.28 -13.12 -22.44
N HIS A 257 14.46 -11.82 -22.25
CA HIS A 257 15.51 -11.24 -21.43
C HIS A 257 15.06 -11.03 -19.98
N GLY A 258 13.80 -11.32 -19.64
CA GLY A 258 13.19 -11.14 -18.33
C GLY A 258 12.87 -9.68 -17.98
N LYS A 259 12.70 -8.80 -18.97
CA LYS A 259 12.28 -7.41 -18.79
C LYS A 259 10.75 -7.32 -18.83
N LEU A 260 10.11 -7.30 -17.67
CA LEU A 260 8.64 -7.37 -17.55
C LEU A 260 7.99 -6.03 -17.15
N GLY A 261 8.70 -4.91 -17.22
CA GLY A 261 8.19 -3.61 -16.75
C GLY A 261 8.52 -3.35 -15.27
N MET A 262 7.70 -2.56 -14.57
CA MET A 262 7.96 -2.10 -13.20
C MET A 262 8.06 -3.23 -12.17
N LYS A 263 7.40 -4.35 -12.43
CA LYS A 263 7.45 -5.55 -11.57
C LYS A 263 8.69 -6.43 -11.79
N SER A 264 9.59 -6.03 -12.69
CA SER A 264 10.79 -6.79 -13.05
C SER A 264 12.04 -5.96 -12.78
N ASP A 265 12.99 -6.56 -12.08
CA ASP A 265 14.27 -5.94 -11.72
C ASP A 265 15.11 -5.56 -12.95
N LYS A 266 14.85 -6.18 -14.10
CA LYS A 266 15.52 -5.88 -15.38
C LYS A 266 14.87 -4.71 -16.15
N GLY A 267 13.83 -4.08 -15.58
CA GLY A 267 13.05 -3.01 -16.20
C GLY A 267 12.09 -3.53 -17.28
N GLY A 268 11.73 -2.65 -18.21
CA GLY A 268 10.84 -2.93 -19.32
C GLY A 268 11.22 -2.10 -20.55
N LEU A 269 10.24 -1.40 -21.13
CA LEU A 269 10.48 -0.44 -22.20
C LEU A 269 11.46 0.63 -21.72
N TYR A 270 11.27 1.12 -20.50
CA TYR A 270 12.29 1.93 -19.85
C TYR A 270 13.43 1.06 -19.30
N PRO A 271 14.68 1.45 -19.53
CA PRO A 271 15.79 0.90 -18.79
C PRO A 271 15.63 1.27 -17.30
N ARG A 272 16.42 0.60 -16.46
CA ARG A 272 16.85 1.17 -15.16
C ARG A 272 16.95 2.69 -15.23
N VAL A 273 16.27 3.39 -14.35
CA VAL A 273 16.61 4.79 -14.09
C VAL A 273 17.97 4.80 -13.39
N GLN A 274 19.04 5.17 -14.09
CA GLN A 274 20.31 5.57 -13.47
C GLN A 274 20.24 7.09 -13.23
N PRO A 275 20.48 7.59 -12.01
CA PRO A 275 20.50 9.02 -11.75
C PRO A 275 21.74 9.67 -12.41
N LYS A 276 21.51 10.77 -13.12
CA LYS A 276 22.55 11.57 -13.81
C LYS A 276 23.01 12.71 -12.90
N VAL A 277 24.31 12.77 -12.61
CA VAL A 277 24.97 13.83 -11.83
C VAL A 277 25.02 15.12 -12.66
N VAL A 278 24.61 16.27 -12.08
CA VAL A 278 24.83 17.61 -12.63
C VAL A 278 25.70 18.41 -11.63
N PRO A 279 26.74 19.15 -12.07
CA PRO A 279 27.67 19.83 -11.16
C PRO A 279 27.09 21.13 -10.57
N ALA A 280 27.53 21.45 -9.35
CA ALA A 280 27.09 22.57 -8.52
C ALA A 280 27.65 23.95 -8.96
N VAL A 281 26.91 25.01 -8.61
CA VAL A 281 27.40 26.39 -8.49
C VAL A 281 27.07 26.90 -7.08
N PRO A 282 27.99 27.58 -6.38
CA PRO A 282 27.85 27.91 -4.96
C PRO A 282 27.28 29.32 -4.73
N THR A 283 26.44 29.49 -3.70
CA THR A 283 26.26 30.80 -3.06
C THR A 283 25.84 30.68 -1.60
N THR A 284 26.81 31.03 -0.74
CA THR A 284 26.78 31.79 0.53
C THR A 284 25.61 31.65 1.53
N ALA A 285 26.01 31.46 2.79
CA ALA A 285 25.25 31.06 3.96
C ALA A 285 24.59 32.19 4.77
N ALA A 286 23.45 31.85 5.43
CA ALA A 286 23.11 32.01 6.87
C ALA A 286 21.60 31.71 7.07
N PRO A 287 21.07 31.30 8.27
CA PRO A 287 21.64 30.96 9.59
C PRO A 287 21.39 29.47 10.00
N PRO A 288 21.87 28.94 11.16
CA PRO A 288 21.62 27.55 11.58
C PRO A 288 20.19 27.36 12.11
N PRO A 289 19.69 26.11 12.13
CA PRO A 289 18.32 25.83 11.73
C PRO A 289 17.33 25.75 12.91
N LYS A 290 16.08 26.10 12.63
CA LYS A 290 14.90 25.47 13.25
C LYS A 290 15.07 23.94 13.19
N LYS A 291 14.57 23.17 14.17
CA LYS A 291 14.67 21.68 14.24
C LYS A 291 14.64 21.01 12.86
N LYS A 292 15.42 19.96 12.64
CA LYS A 292 15.44 19.20 11.40
C LYS A 292 15.08 17.74 11.65
N LEU A 293 14.65 17.05 10.59
CA LEU A 293 14.47 15.61 10.63
C LEU A 293 15.76 14.93 10.14
N VAL A 294 16.09 13.81 10.76
CA VAL A 294 17.01 12.83 10.20
C VAL A 294 16.21 11.58 9.88
N VAL A 295 16.32 11.10 8.64
CA VAL A 295 15.46 10.04 8.11
C VAL A 295 16.31 9.01 7.37
N LEU A 296 15.95 7.74 7.53
CA LEU A 296 16.53 6.66 6.75
C LEU A 296 15.73 6.40 5.48
N ASP A 297 16.44 6.23 4.37
CA ASP A 297 15.92 5.67 3.13
C ASP A 297 16.58 4.30 2.92
N MET A 298 15.79 3.24 2.79
CA MET A 298 16.31 1.90 2.52
C MET A 298 17.00 1.79 1.16
N GLY A 299 16.73 2.71 0.24
CA GLY A 299 17.25 2.70 -1.13
C GLY A 299 16.52 1.73 -2.06
N LEU A 300 15.51 1.02 -1.56
CA LEU A 300 14.68 0.08 -2.32
C LEU A 300 13.70 0.76 -3.28
N GLY A 301 13.35 2.03 -3.03
CA GLY A 301 12.56 2.84 -3.96
C GLY A 301 13.38 3.32 -5.17
N GLN A 302 14.71 3.23 -5.09
CA GLN A 302 15.58 3.57 -6.21
C GLN A 302 15.48 2.46 -7.25
N SER A 303 15.60 2.83 -8.53
CA SER A 303 15.51 1.88 -9.64
C SER A 303 16.42 0.65 -9.44
N LEU A 304 16.09 -0.51 -10.03
CA LEU A 304 16.76 -1.81 -9.79
C LEU A 304 17.50 -2.48 -10.95
N ALA A 305 17.45 -1.95 -12.18
CA ALA A 305 18.42 -2.12 -13.27
C ALA A 305 19.92 -2.48 -13.03
N ARG A 306 20.91 -1.76 -13.54
CA ARG A 306 22.37 -2.09 -13.41
C ARG A 306 23.04 -2.13 -11.98
N LYS A 307 22.38 -2.58 -10.88
CA LYS A 307 22.96 -2.91 -9.56
C LYS A 307 22.91 -4.43 -9.38
N GLY A 308 23.99 -5.05 -8.93
CA GLY A 308 23.97 -6.42 -8.43
C GLY A 308 23.22 -6.52 -7.09
N PRO A 309 22.93 -7.75 -6.60
CA PRO A 309 22.25 -7.96 -5.31
C PRO A 309 22.92 -7.23 -4.14
N ALA A 310 24.25 -7.21 -4.09
CA ALA A 310 24.99 -6.46 -3.08
C ALA A 310 24.70 -4.95 -3.19
N GLU A 311 24.80 -4.37 -4.37
CA GLU A 311 24.54 -2.94 -4.56
C GLU A 311 23.08 -2.54 -4.24
N ILE A 312 22.12 -3.47 -4.30
CA ILE A 312 20.74 -3.26 -3.83
C ILE A 312 20.69 -3.22 -2.31
N VAL A 313 21.28 -4.22 -1.65
CA VAL A 313 21.35 -4.29 -0.18
C VAL A 313 22.02 -3.04 0.38
N TYR A 314 23.16 -2.63 -0.19
CA TYR A 314 23.92 -1.46 0.23
C TYR A 314 23.47 -0.18 -0.48
N SER A 315 22.19 0.02 -0.76
CA SER A 315 21.69 1.24 -1.43
C SER A 315 21.11 2.29 -0.48
N GLY A 316 21.05 1.98 0.81
CA GLY A 316 20.44 2.82 1.81
C GLY A 316 21.21 4.10 2.10
N ARG A 317 20.50 5.07 2.66
CA ARG A 317 21.00 6.42 2.95
C ARG A 317 20.45 6.93 4.28
N LEU A 318 21.25 7.73 4.96
CA LEU A 318 20.85 8.55 6.11
C LEU A 318 20.78 10.00 5.63
N LEU A 319 19.63 10.64 5.80
CA LEU A 319 19.30 11.93 5.20
C LEU A 319 18.95 12.94 6.28
N GLU A 320 19.43 14.17 6.15
CA GLU A 320 18.94 15.34 6.88
C GLU A 320 17.86 16.01 6.00
N VAL A 321 16.66 16.20 6.55
CA VAL A 321 15.50 16.80 5.89
C VAL A 321 15.02 18.01 6.70
N PRO A 322 15.15 19.23 6.17
CA PRO A 322 14.55 20.41 6.77
C PRO A 322 13.03 20.32 6.82
N LEU A 323 12.41 20.96 7.81
CA LEU A 323 10.94 20.93 7.98
C LEU A 323 10.15 21.63 6.87
N ASP A 324 10.83 22.39 6.00
CA ASP A 324 10.21 22.95 4.79
C ASP A 324 10.20 21.98 3.59
N GLY A 325 10.84 20.81 3.73
CA GLY A 325 10.85 19.73 2.74
C GLY A 325 11.65 19.99 1.47
N LYS A 326 12.41 21.10 1.38
CA LYS A 326 12.95 21.58 0.09
C LYS A 326 14.31 20.98 -0.30
N THR A 327 15.23 20.85 0.66
CA THR A 327 16.62 20.47 0.36
C THR A 327 17.08 19.38 1.31
N GLN A 328 17.26 18.17 0.79
CA GLN A 328 17.80 17.05 1.56
C GLN A 328 19.34 17.07 1.51
N ARG A 329 19.99 16.76 2.63
CA ARG A 329 21.44 16.52 2.70
C ARG A 329 21.69 15.06 3.04
N ILE A 330 22.55 14.39 2.28
CA ILE A 330 22.98 13.02 2.61
C ILE A 330 24.04 13.09 3.72
N ILE A 331 23.76 12.45 4.86
CA ILE A 331 24.69 12.27 5.99
C ILE A 331 25.56 11.03 5.76
N SER A 332 24.94 9.92 5.36
CA SER A 332 25.64 8.66 5.06
C SER A 332 24.97 7.94 3.90
N LYS A 333 25.76 7.15 3.18
CA LYS A 333 25.33 6.42 1.96
C LYS A 333 25.89 5.01 1.97
N ASN A 334 25.35 4.19 1.07
CA ASN A 334 25.72 2.80 0.90
C ASN A 334 25.42 1.93 2.12
N LEU A 335 24.32 2.24 2.81
CA LEU A 335 23.92 1.57 4.03
C LEU A 335 23.21 0.23 3.70
N PRO A 336 23.53 -0.88 4.39
CA PRO A 336 22.89 -2.17 4.15
C PRO A 336 21.46 -2.21 4.73
N LEU A 337 20.48 -1.84 3.90
CA LEU A 337 19.05 -1.78 4.21
C LEU A 337 18.77 -1.19 5.62
N PRO A 338 19.02 0.12 5.84
CA PRO A 338 18.88 0.73 7.15
C PRO A 338 17.41 0.87 7.56
N ASP A 339 17.12 0.73 8.86
CA ASP A 339 15.73 0.66 9.35
C ASP A 339 15.41 1.62 10.51
N GLY A 340 16.20 1.65 11.58
CA GLY A 340 15.97 2.49 12.77
C GLY A 340 17.04 3.55 12.96
N VAL A 341 16.67 4.74 13.44
CA VAL A 341 17.62 5.80 13.80
C VAL A 341 17.16 6.58 15.03
N ASP A 342 18.09 6.91 15.93
CA ASP A 342 17.87 7.86 17.00
C ASP A 342 19.15 8.69 17.27
N THR A 343 19.07 9.69 18.15
CA THR A 343 20.18 10.63 18.42
C THR A 343 20.49 10.72 19.91
N CYS A 344 21.77 10.89 20.26
CA CYS A 344 22.21 11.18 21.62
C CYS A 344 23.55 11.93 21.57
N ASP A 345 23.68 13.00 22.38
CA ASP A 345 24.92 13.81 22.50
C ASP A 345 25.52 14.25 21.15
N ASN A 346 24.67 14.73 20.23
CA ASN A 346 25.04 15.15 18.86
C ASN A 346 25.64 14.03 17.99
N LYS A 347 25.32 12.77 18.29
CA LYS A 347 25.58 11.63 17.44
C LYS A 347 24.28 10.94 17.05
N LEU A 348 24.23 10.50 15.80
CA LEU A 348 23.19 9.63 15.27
C LEU A 348 23.62 8.19 15.47
N TYR A 349 22.67 7.35 15.85
CA TYR A 349 22.80 5.91 15.96
C TYR A 349 21.76 5.29 15.04
N TYR A 350 22.19 4.46 14.10
CA TYR A 350 21.27 3.82 13.16
C TYR A 350 21.58 2.34 12.97
N THR A 351 20.53 1.59 12.66
CA THR A 351 20.61 0.15 12.41
C THR A 351 20.71 -0.13 10.93
N ASN A 352 21.46 -1.16 10.59
CA ASN A 352 21.50 -1.74 9.26
C ASN A 352 21.04 -3.19 9.35
N MET A 353 19.98 -3.53 8.62
CA MET A 353 19.40 -4.87 8.67
C MET A 353 20.34 -5.97 8.16
N GLY A 354 21.26 -5.63 7.25
CA GLY A 354 22.01 -6.65 6.53
C GLY A 354 21.12 -7.40 5.54
N VAL A 355 21.43 -8.66 5.28
CA VAL A 355 20.61 -9.57 4.48
C VAL A 355 19.71 -10.36 5.43
N PRO A 356 18.37 -10.23 5.37
CA PRO A 356 17.44 -10.88 6.30
C PRO A 356 17.63 -12.38 6.55
N SER A 357 18.14 -13.13 5.57
CA SER A 357 18.42 -14.56 5.71
C SER A 357 19.77 -14.87 6.38
N GLN A 358 20.56 -13.86 6.73
CA GLN A 358 21.91 -13.97 7.28
C GLN A 358 22.00 -13.16 8.59
N ASN A 359 22.83 -13.64 9.51
CA ASN A 359 23.16 -12.91 10.73
C ASN A 359 24.29 -11.92 10.45
N ASP A 360 24.00 -10.83 9.72
CA ASP A 360 24.98 -9.83 9.30
C ASP A 360 24.52 -8.38 9.54
N GLY A 361 23.49 -8.20 10.37
CA GLY A 361 23.02 -6.90 10.83
C GLY A 361 24.04 -6.15 11.69
N SER A 362 23.94 -4.82 11.73
CA SER A 362 24.86 -3.98 12.51
C SER A 362 24.20 -2.71 13.04
N VAL A 363 24.86 -2.08 14.03
CA VAL A 363 24.49 -0.76 14.54
C VAL A 363 25.70 0.16 14.43
N VAL A 364 25.49 1.37 13.90
CA VAL A 364 26.54 2.32 13.60
C VAL A 364 26.20 3.66 14.24
N SER A 365 27.20 4.33 14.81
CA SER A 365 27.11 5.72 15.25
C SER A 365 27.88 6.65 14.32
N VAL A 366 27.40 7.88 14.15
CA VAL A 366 28.04 8.91 13.32
C VAL A 366 27.73 10.30 13.87
N ASN A 367 28.61 11.28 13.69
CA ASN A 367 28.30 12.67 14.03
C ASN A 367 27.16 13.21 13.12
N LEU A 368 26.44 14.24 13.57
CA LEU A 368 25.37 14.89 12.78
C LEU A 368 25.81 15.32 11.38
N ASP A 369 27.11 15.60 11.20
CA ASP A 369 27.66 16.01 9.91
C ASP A 369 28.08 14.85 8.98
N GLY A 370 27.99 13.60 9.46
CA GLY A 370 28.39 12.39 8.75
C GLY A 370 29.83 11.93 9.03
N THR A 371 30.59 12.65 9.85
CA THR A 371 31.96 12.27 10.23
C THR A 371 31.99 11.33 11.44
N GLY A 372 33.15 10.71 11.72
CA GLY A 372 33.35 9.94 12.95
C GLY A 372 32.56 8.63 13.04
N SER A 373 32.25 8.00 11.90
CA SER A 373 31.50 6.74 11.85
C SER A 373 32.19 5.62 12.65
N THR A 374 31.45 5.01 13.58
CA THR A 374 31.93 3.94 14.47
C THR A 374 30.90 2.81 14.51
N THR A 375 31.36 1.56 14.38
CA THR A 375 30.48 0.38 14.52
C THR A 375 30.26 0.10 16.00
N VAL A 376 29.01 0.24 16.46
CA VAL A 376 28.60 -0.01 17.86
C VAL A 376 28.31 -1.49 18.07
N VAL A 377 27.62 -2.13 17.11
CA VAL A 377 27.38 -3.58 17.11
C VAL A 377 27.83 -4.13 15.75
N PRO A 378 28.84 -5.02 15.70
CA PRO A 378 29.37 -5.52 14.44
C PRO A 378 28.51 -6.63 13.81
N PRO A 379 28.56 -6.79 12.47
CA PRO A 379 27.95 -7.92 11.76
C PRO A 379 28.31 -9.28 12.39
N GLY A 380 27.34 -10.20 12.45
CA GLY A 380 27.48 -11.49 13.12
C GLY A 380 27.02 -11.51 14.58
N THR A 381 26.80 -10.33 15.18
CA THR A 381 26.37 -10.22 16.59
C THR A 381 24.85 -10.10 16.71
N ILE A 382 24.25 -9.25 15.87
CA ILE A 382 22.81 -8.96 15.83
C ILE A 382 22.26 -9.35 14.46
N TYR A 383 21.10 -10.00 14.42
CA TYR A 383 20.65 -10.69 13.21
C TYR A 383 20.10 -9.70 12.18
N THR A 384 18.96 -9.08 12.48
CA THR A 384 18.32 -8.11 11.61
C THR A 384 17.77 -6.98 12.48
N PRO A 385 18.64 -6.03 12.88
CA PRO A 385 18.24 -4.93 13.75
C PRO A 385 17.26 -4.00 13.03
N LYS A 386 16.22 -3.62 13.76
CA LYS A 386 15.08 -2.81 13.31
C LYS A 386 15.10 -1.46 14.01
N GLN A 387 13.98 -1.01 14.58
CA GLN A 387 13.92 0.29 15.22
C GLN A 387 14.80 0.33 16.47
N ILE A 388 15.25 1.53 16.81
CA ILE A 388 16.18 1.82 17.90
C ILE A 388 15.64 2.98 18.73
N SER A 389 15.83 2.92 20.04
CA SER A 389 15.46 4.00 20.96
C SER A 389 16.57 4.22 21.98
N ILE A 390 16.81 5.48 22.35
CA ILE A 390 17.85 5.84 23.32
C ILE A 390 17.24 6.45 24.58
N ASP A 391 17.59 5.86 25.73
CA ASP A 391 17.44 6.53 27.02
C ASP A 391 18.50 7.65 27.11
N GLN A 392 18.03 8.89 26.97
CA GLN A 392 18.87 10.08 26.94
C GLN A 392 19.59 10.34 28.26
N ILE A 393 19.05 9.86 29.38
CA ILE A 393 19.59 10.08 30.73
C ILE A 393 20.59 8.97 31.06
N ALA A 394 20.18 7.71 30.89
CA ALA A 394 21.03 6.56 31.18
C ALA A 394 22.09 6.31 30.09
N LYS A 395 21.97 6.97 28.94
CA LYS A 395 22.87 6.81 27.78
C LYS A 395 22.91 5.36 27.29
N LYS A 396 21.73 4.76 27.19
CA LYS A 396 21.54 3.37 26.76
C LYS A 396 20.71 3.27 25.49
N LEU A 397 21.22 2.49 24.54
CA LEU A 397 20.56 2.12 23.29
C LEU A 397 19.71 0.87 23.52
N TYR A 398 18.52 0.83 22.93
CA TYR A 398 17.65 -0.34 22.86
C TYR A 398 17.34 -0.64 21.41
N ILE A 399 17.57 -1.88 20.97
CA ILE A 399 17.50 -2.26 19.56
C ILE A 399 16.59 -3.48 19.43
N ALA A 400 15.56 -3.38 18.60
CA ALA A 400 14.75 -4.54 18.22
C ALA A 400 15.49 -5.39 17.18
N ASP A 401 15.49 -6.72 17.33
CA ASP A 401 16.09 -7.67 16.39
C ASP A 401 15.02 -8.64 15.88
N ARG A 402 14.68 -8.52 14.59
CA ARG A 402 13.50 -9.16 14.00
C ARG A 402 13.69 -10.65 13.86
N GLU A 403 14.62 -11.08 13.01
CA GLU A 403 14.96 -12.49 12.82
C GLU A 403 15.64 -13.10 14.05
N GLY A 404 16.38 -12.30 14.84
CA GLY A 404 16.95 -12.76 16.10
C GLY A 404 15.91 -12.94 17.21
N CYS A 405 14.70 -12.37 17.05
CA CYS A 405 13.59 -12.46 18.00
C CYS A 405 13.98 -11.96 19.41
N ARG A 406 14.68 -10.82 19.47
CA ARG A 406 15.29 -10.27 20.70
C ARG A 406 15.13 -8.76 20.80
N ILE A 407 15.27 -8.26 22.03
CA ILE A 407 15.60 -6.85 22.28
C ILE A 407 17.00 -6.80 22.89
N TRP A 408 17.87 -5.99 22.29
CA TRP A 408 19.23 -5.76 22.75
C TRP A 408 19.34 -4.43 23.47
N ARG A 409 20.27 -4.34 24.42
CA ARG A 409 20.64 -3.11 25.11
C ARG A 409 22.16 -2.94 25.10
N SER A 410 22.64 -1.72 24.92
CA SER A 410 24.05 -1.39 25.11
C SER A 410 24.21 0.05 25.60
N ASN A 411 25.39 0.41 26.08
CA ASN A 411 25.73 1.81 26.33
C ASN A 411 25.99 2.52 24.98
N THR A 412 25.79 3.84 24.93
CA THR A 412 26.04 4.66 23.72
C THR A 412 27.51 4.76 23.33
N ASP A 413 28.41 4.32 24.20
CA ASP A 413 29.85 4.28 24.01
C ASP A 413 30.36 2.91 23.52
N ASP A 414 29.46 2.04 23.04
CA ASP A 414 29.69 0.67 22.53
C ASP A 414 29.98 -0.43 23.55
N SER A 415 29.99 -0.10 24.85
CA SER A 415 30.14 -1.07 25.93
C SER A 415 28.83 -1.76 26.35
N ASP A 416 28.95 -2.84 27.12
CA ASP A 416 27.86 -3.56 27.80
C ASP A 416 26.69 -4.01 26.90
N LEU A 417 27.00 -4.54 25.72
CA LEU A 417 26.00 -5.17 24.86
C LEU A 417 25.41 -6.43 25.53
N GLU A 418 24.11 -6.42 25.77
CA GLU A 418 23.35 -7.49 26.41
C GLU A 418 21.99 -7.72 25.74
N ILE A 419 21.46 -8.94 25.87
CA ILE A 419 20.08 -9.26 25.48
C ILE A 419 19.20 -8.96 26.70
N VAL A 420 18.12 -8.18 26.53
CA VAL A 420 17.16 -7.87 27.60
C VAL A 420 15.81 -8.59 27.44
N ILE A 421 15.54 -9.11 26.24
CA ILE A 421 14.41 -9.99 25.91
C ILE A 421 14.88 -11.03 24.89
N ASP A 422 14.63 -12.32 25.14
CA ASP A 422 14.70 -13.38 24.11
C ASP A 422 13.35 -14.09 23.99
N THR A 423 12.64 -13.84 22.89
CA THR A 423 11.26 -14.30 22.73
C THR A 423 11.18 -15.77 22.35
N ASN A 424 12.28 -16.39 21.89
CA ASN A 424 12.33 -17.82 21.58
C ASN A 424 12.30 -18.72 22.81
N THR A 425 12.59 -18.15 23.99
CA THR A 425 12.60 -18.89 25.25
C THR A 425 11.32 -18.75 26.05
N LEU A 426 10.36 -17.96 25.54
CA LEU A 426 9.04 -17.83 26.15
C LEU A 426 8.25 -19.14 25.99
N PRO A 427 7.33 -19.45 26.93
CA PRO A 427 6.54 -20.69 26.89
C PRO A 427 5.85 -20.89 25.52
N ALA A 428 5.77 -22.14 25.04
CA ALA A 428 5.24 -22.49 23.71
C ALA A 428 3.79 -22.03 23.43
N GLU A 429 3.02 -21.71 24.48
CA GLU A 429 1.70 -21.06 24.37
C GLU A 429 1.79 -19.61 23.85
N ARG A 430 2.99 -19.01 23.86
CA ARG A 430 3.22 -17.61 23.50
C ARG A 430 3.78 -17.41 22.10
N THR A 431 4.63 -18.33 21.59
CA THR A 431 5.11 -18.40 20.19
C THR A 431 5.95 -19.66 19.92
N THR A 432 6.14 -20.02 18.64
CA THR A 432 7.19 -20.98 18.23
C THR A 432 8.52 -20.24 17.98
N PRO A 433 9.68 -20.78 18.37
CA PRO A 433 10.98 -20.16 18.08
C PRO A 433 11.18 -19.89 16.58
N GLY A 434 11.61 -18.67 16.24
CA GLY A 434 11.78 -18.23 14.84
C GLY A 434 10.48 -17.96 14.06
N ASP A 435 9.30 -18.10 14.69
CA ASP A 435 8.01 -17.76 14.08
C ASP A 435 7.88 -16.24 13.87
N ILE A 436 7.08 -15.84 12.88
CA ILE A 436 6.77 -14.44 12.59
C ILE A 436 6.22 -13.71 13.81
N MET A 437 5.46 -14.41 14.65
CA MET A 437 4.87 -13.90 15.89
C MET A 437 5.92 -13.53 16.95
N SER A 438 7.13 -14.08 16.87
CA SER A 438 8.24 -13.84 17.81
C SER A 438 9.08 -12.62 17.43
N GLN A 439 8.91 -12.11 16.22
CA GLN A 439 9.80 -11.11 15.60
C GLN A 439 9.57 -9.72 16.18
N CYS A 440 10.60 -9.18 16.84
CA CYS A 440 10.59 -7.82 17.40
C CYS A 440 10.87 -6.78 16.31
N VAL A 441 10.15 -5.64 16.30
CA VAL A 441 10.32 -4.60 15.26
C VAL A 441 10.55 -3.20 15.83
N GLY A 442 9.65 -2.73 16.67
CA GLY A 442 9.67 -1.43 17.33
C GLY A 442 10.18 -1.54 18.75
N VAL A 443 10.82 -0.49 19.26
CA VAL A 443 11.21 -0.39 20.68
C VAL A 443 11.21 1.06 21.12
N THR A 444 10.72 1.34 22.33
CA THR A 444 10.85 2.65 22.97
C THR A 444 11.02 2.52 24.47
N VAL A 445 11.58 3.53 25.13
CA VAL A 445 11.87 3.53 26.57
C VAL A 445 11.06 4.57 27.32
N ALA A 446 10.65 4.23 28.54
CA ALA A 446 9.98 5.09 29.50
C ALA A 446 10.71 5.06 30.85
N PRO A 447 11.85 5.79 30.97
CA PRO A 447 12.67 5.79 32.18
C PRO A 447 11.89 6.15 33.45
N ARG A 448 10.94 7.09 33.40
CA ARG A 448 10.14 7.47 34.58
C ARG A 448 9.25 6.33 35.09
N LEU A 449 8.77 5.47 34.19
CA LEU A 449 8.03 4.27 34.56
C LEU A 449 8.96 3.12 34.96
N GLY A 450 10.26 3.26 34.72
CA GLY A 450 11.22 2.16 34.84
C GLY A 450 10.94 1.05 33.82
N LYS A 451 10.38 1.38 32.64
CA LYS A 451 9.92 0.41 31.64
C LYS A 451 10.45 0.69 30.26
N PHE A 452 10.42 -0.34 29.42
CA PHE A 452 10.52 -0.21 27.98
C PHE A 452 9.41 -1.03 27.31
N PHE A 453 9.12 -0.69 26.06
CA PHE A 453 8.06 -1.26 25.26
C PHE A 453 8.63 -1.75 23.93
N TRP A 454 8.06 -2.81 23.38
CA TRP A 454 8.41 -3.26 22.04
C TRP A 454 7.21 -3.83 21.32
N THR A 455 7.28 -3.81 19.99
CA THR A 455 6.28 -4.46 19.13
C THR A 455 6.77 -5.84 18.70
N GLN A 456 5.85 -6.79 18.61
CA GLN A 456 6.03 -8.02 17.85
C GLN A 456 5.05 -8.04 16.70
N LYS A 457 5.55 -8.24 15.48
CA LYS A 457 4.69 -8.26 14.30
C LYS A 457 3.88 -9.57 14.22
N GLY A 458 2.66 -9.47 13.72
CA GLY A 458 1.92 -10.63 13.24
C GLY A 458 2.28 -10.98 11.79
N PRO A 459 1.64 -11.99 11.19
CA PRO A 459 1.60 -12.14 9.75
C PRO A 459 1.13 -10.83 9.11
N SER A 460 1.66 -10.49 7.95
CA SER A 460 1.26 -9.25 7.29
C SER A 460 -0.24 -9.24 7.02
N LYS A 461 -0.90 -8.16 7.44
CA LYS A 461 -2.37 -8.00 7.35
C LYS A 461 -3.13 -9.07 8.16
N GLY A 462 -2.51 -9.57 9.23
CA GLY A 462 -2.98 -10.70 10.02
C GLY A 462 -3.82 -10.33 11.25
N ASN A 463 -3.79 -9.07 11.71
CA ASN A 463 -4.43 -8.64 12.98
C ASN A 463 -3.96 -9.44 14.20
N LEU A 464 -2.65 -9.74 14.22
CA LEU A 464 -2.00 -10.54 15.28
C LEU A 464 -0.76 -9.83 15.85
N GLY A 465 -0.57 -8.55 15.52
CA GLY A 465 0.46 -7.70 16.09
C GLY A 465 0.19 -7.41 17.57
N ARG A 466 1.26 -7.26 18.34
CA ARG A 466 1.20 -7.09 19.80
C ARG A 466 2.24 -6.07 20.28
N ILE A 467 1.89 -5.33 21.32
CA ILE A 467 2.81 -4.46 22.05
C ILE A 467 3.01 -5.04 23.45
N PHE A 468 4.25 -5.15 23.86
CA PHE A 468 4.63 -5.63 25.18
C PHE A 468 5.36 -4.57 25.98
N SER A 469 5.40 -4.75 27.30
CA SER A 469 6.19 -3.98 28.23
C SER A 469 6.96 -4.89 29.19
N ALA A 470 8.10 -4.41 29.66
CA ALA A 470 8.87 -5.02 30.74
C ALA A 470 9.66 -3.94 31.49
N ASN A 471 10.16 -4.25 32.69
CA ASN A 471 10.98 -3.31 33.45
C ASN A 471 12.35 -3.12 32.79
N ILE A 472 12.92 -1.92 32.87
CA ILE A 472 14.28 -1.64 32.40
C ILE A 472 15.29 -2.53 33.14
N ASP A 473 15.14 -2.64 34.46
CA ASP A 473 15.96 -3.50 35.28
C ASP A 473 15.35 -4.90 35.37
N PHE A 474 16.20 -5.93 35.37
CA PHE A 474 15.74 -7.28 35.60
C PHE A 474 15.16 -7.42 37.00
N PRO A 475 14.05 -8.15 37.16
CA PRO A 475 13.64 -8.66 38.46
C PRO A 475 14.80 -9.44 39.11
N ALA A 476 14.89 -9.38 40.44
CA ALA A 476 16.01 -9.97 41.16
C ALA A 476 16.15 -11.48 40.87
N GLY A 477 17.32 -11.89 40.37
CA GLY A 477 17.62 -13.29 40.04
C GLY A 477 17.17 -13.74 38.65
N CYS A 478 16.44 -12.90 37.89
CA CYS A 478 16.04 -13.18 36.52
C CYS A 478 17.12 -12.72 35.51
N THR A 479 16.98 -13.26 34.31
CA THR A 479 17.73 -12.98 33.09
C THR A 479 16.76 -12.65 31.96
N ALA A 480 17.26 -12.42 30.74
CA ALA A 480 16.41 -12.24 29.57
C ALA A 480 15.56 -13.46 29.20
N LEU A 481 15.93 -14.65 29.69
CA LEU A 481 15.27 -15.92 29.33
C LEU A 481 14.11 -16.28 30.26
N ASP A 482 14.15 -15.82 31.51
CA ASP A 482 13.26 -16.27 32.59
C ASP A 482 12.62 -15.11 33.38
N ARG A 483 12.72 -13.88 32.86
CA ARG A 483 12.01 -12.73 33.45
C ARG A 483 10.50 -12.89 33.32
N GLU A 484 9.80 -12.71 34.43
CA GLU A 484 8.34 -12.91 34.53
C GLU A 484 7.54 -11.60 34.41
N ASP A 485 8.22 -10.46 34.33
CA ASP A 485 7.62 -9.12 34.33
C ASP A 485 7.13 -8.64 32.96
N ILE A 486 7.17 -9.51 31.94
CA ILE A 486 6.69 -9.24 30.59
C ILE A 486 5.16 -9.17 30.59
N CYS A 487 4.62 -8.07 30.09
CA CYS A 487 3.18 -7.83 29.99
C CYS A 487 2.79 -7.49 28.56
N THR A 488 1.79 -8.16 28.00
CA THR A 488 1.12 -7.71 26.77
C THR A 488 0.21 -6.54 27.12
N ILE A 489 0.45 -5.37 26.51
CA ILE A 489 -0.33 -4.16 26.78
C ILE A 489 -1.30 -3.82 25.64
N ALA A 490 -1.05 -4.35 24.43
CA ALA A 490 -1.98 -4.32 23.32
C ALA A 490 -1.80 -5.56 22.45
N ASP A 491 -2.89 -6.07 21.89
CA ASP A 491 -2.94 -7.21 20.97
C ASP A 491 -3.97 -6.97 19.87
N GLU A 492 -4.14 -7.95 18.98
CA GLU A 492 -5.03 -7.89 17.81
C GLU A 492 -4.76 -6.68 16.89
N LEU A 493 -3.52 -6.17 16.91
CA LEU A 493 -3.10 -5.05 16.07
C LEU A 493 -2.83 -5.55 14.64
N PRO A 494 -3.12 -4.77 13.59
CA PRO A 494 -2.95 -5.22 12.21
C PRO A 494 -1.51 -5.64 11.90
N GLU A 495 -0.55 -4.71 12.01
CA GLU A 495 0.89 -4.97 11.94
C GLU A 495 1.67 -3.79 12.57
N CYS A 496 1.75 -3.72 13.90
CA CYS A 496 2.41 -2.64 14.63
C CYS A 496 3.93 -2.63 14.37
N ILE A 497 4.49 -1.46 14.05
CA ILE A 497 5.88 -1.29 13.64
C ILE A 497 6.68 -0.50 14.67
N ASP A 498 6.68 0.83 14.60
CA ASP A 498 7.56 1.70 15.39
C ASP A 498 6.82 2.29 16.59
N LEU A 499 7.57 2.66 17.63
CA LEU A 499 7.04 3.19 18.89
C LEU A 499 7.72 4.50 19.24
N ASP A 500 6.96 5.45 19.76
CA ASP A 500 7.51 6.60 20.47
C ASP A 500 6.70 6.87 21.73
N TYR A 501 7.35 7.37 22.78
CA TYR A 501 6.74 7.58 24.09
C TYR A 501 7.03 8.97 24.62
N VAL A 502 5.99 9.64 25.09
CA VAL A 502 6.07 11.01 25.63
C VAL A 502 5.91 10.98 27.14
N GLU A 503 7.01 11.19 27.85
CA GLU A 503 7.08 11.20 29.33
C GLU A 503 6.14 12.21 30.00
N ALA A 504 6.01 13.40 29.41
CA ALA A 504 5.23 14.49 29.99
C ALA A 504 3.73 14.16 30.07
N SER A 505 3.22 13.47 29.06
CA SER A 505 1.82 13.07 28.97
C SER A 505 1.60 11.61 29.32
N ASN A 506 2.64 10.81 29.57
CA ASN A 506 2.55 9.34 29.74
C ASN A 506 1.78 8.65 28.61
N THR A 507 2.07 9.05 27.36
CA THR A 507 1.35 8.59 26.16
C THR A 507 2.27 7.81 25.26
N LEU A 508 1.82 6.63 24.84
CA LEU A 508 2.48 5.79 23.85
C LEU A 508 1.88 6.04 22.47
N TYR A 509 2.73 6.17 21.47
CA TYR A 509 2.36 6.33 20.06
C TYR A 509 2.98 5.21 19.25
N TRP A 510 2.29 4.77 18.20
CA TRP A 510 2.84 3.76 17.30
C TRP A 510 2.29 3.86 15.89
N THR A 511 3.11 3.40 14.95
CA THR A 511 2.71 3.18 13.56
C THR A 511 2.25 1.75 13.36
N ASP A 512 1.33 1.58 12.43
CA ASP A 512 0.80 0.28 12.07
C ASP A 512 0.70 0.15 10.55
N ARG A 513 1.06 -1.03 10.03
CA ARG A 513 0.96 -1.42 8.61
C ARG A 513 -0.26 -2.30 8.37
N GLY A 514 -0.67 -2.42 7.12
CA GLY A 514 -1.74 -3.34 6.72
C GLY A 514 -2.96 -2.64 6.16
N GLU A 515 -4.07 -3.36 6.05
CA GLU A 515 -5.23 -2.87 5.31
C GLU A 515 -6.05 -1.86 6.11
N VAL A 516 -6.62 -0.90 5.38
CA VAL A 516 -7.61 0.02 5.95
C VAL A 516 -8.85 -0.75 6.45
N PRO A 517 -9.47 -0.29 7.55
CA PRO A 517 -9.20 0.97 8.25
C PRO A 517 -8.18 0.93 9.36
N PHE A 518 -7.83 -0.25 9.88
CA PHE A 518 -7.08 -0.33 11.13
C PHE A 518 -5.56 -0.33 10.87
N GLY A 519 -5.12 -0.84 9.72
CA GLY A 519 -3.73 -0.75 9.27
C GLY A 519 -3.44 0.56 8.55
N ASN A 520 -2.17 0.85 8.31
CA ASN A 520 -1.72 2.12 7.71
C ASN A 520 -2.19 3.34 8.50
N CYS A 521 -2.01 3.25 9.81
CA CYS A 521 -2.49 4.20 10.81
C CYS A 521 -1.38 4.64 11.77
N LEU A 522 -1.58 5.82 12.35
CA LEU A 522 -0.88 6.32 13.53
C LEU A 522 -1.84 6.20 14.70
N TYR A 523 -1.41 5.53 15.76
CA TYR A 523 -2.18 5.34 16.97
C TYR A 523 -1.57 6.10 18.15
N LYS A 524 -2.40 6.35 19.16
CA LYS A 524 -1.97 6.72 20.51
C LYS A 524 -2.76 5.97 21.58
N ALA A 525 -2.18 5.86 22.76
CA ALA A 525 -2.90 5.48 23.97
C ALA A 525 -2.22 6.07 25.20
N GLN A 526 -3.03 6.55 26.14
CA GLN A 526 -2.60 6.90 27.48
C GLN A 526 -2.21 5.64 28.28
N LEU A 527 -1.08 5.70 28.98
CA LEU A 527 -0.66 4.66 29.93
C LEU A 527 -1.02 5.04 31.37
N ASP A 528 -1.16 4.02 32.22
CA ASP A 528 -1.23 4.16 33.68
C ASP A 528 0.18 4.19 34.30
N ASP A 529 0.25 4.37 35.63
CA ASP A 529 1.53 4.42 36.36
C ASP A 529 2.30 3.08 36.35
N GLN A 530 1.67 1.99 35.90
CA GLN A 530 2.30 0.67 35.73
C GLN A 530 2.73 0.42 34.28
N GLY A 531 2.55 1.38 33.38
CA GLY A 531 2.84 1.26 31.95
C GLY A 531 1.87 0.33 31.23
N ARG A 532 0.62 0.19 31.70
CA ARG A 532 -0.46 -0.52 31.00
C ARG A 532 -1.38 0.49 30.32
N MET A 533 -2.14 0.04 29.32
CA MET A 533 -3.11 0.89 28.64
C MET A 533 -4.19 1.37 29.63
N ALA A 534 -4.24 2.67 29.90
CA ALA A 534 -5.27 3.31 30.71
C ALA A 534 -6.57 3.54 29.92
N GLU A 535 -6.48 3.54 28.60
CA GLU A 535 -7.59 3.72 27.68
C GLU A 535 -7.45 2.82 26.45
N LYS A 536 -8.52 2.71 25.66
CA LYS A 536 -8.44 2.03 24.37
C LYS A 536 -7.56 2.81 23.40
N PRO A 537 -6.72 2.11 22.60
CA PRO A 537 -6.02 2.71 21.46
C PRO A 537 -6.91 3.59 20.60
N GLN A 538 -6.42 4.78 20.27
CA GLN A 538 -7.09 5.74 19.40
C GLN A 538 -6.29 5.91 18.12
N ILE A 539 -6.97 5.81 16.97
CA ILE A 539 -6.41 6.18 15.69
C ILE A 539 -6.36 7.70 15.60
N LEU A 540 -5.16 8.26 15.46
CA LEU A 540 -4.93 9.68 15.26
C LEU A 540 -5.00 10.09 13.80
N ALA A 541 -4.39 9.29 12.94
CA ALA A 541 -4.31 9.56 11.52
C ALA A 541 -4.26 8.24 10.74
N GLN A 542 -4.82 8.24 9.53
CA GLN A 542 -4.96 7.05 8.67
C GLN A 542 -4.47 7.35 7.26
N ASN A 543 -4.45 6.34 6.39
CA ASN A 543 -4.08 6.45 4.97
C ASN A 543 -2.61 6.80 4.77
N TYR A 544 -1.73 6.09 5.48
CA TYR A 544 -0.30 6.01 5.13
C TYR A 544 -0.08 4.91 4.07
N ASN A 545 1.11 4.89 3.44
CA ASN A 545 1.44 3.86 2.45
C ASN A 545 2.53 2.92 2.98
N GLU A 546 2.14 2.00 3.86
CA GLU A 546 3.00 1.13 4.68
C GLU A 546 3.84 1.97 5.67
N ALA A 547 3.19 2.51 6.70
CA ALA A 547 3.83 3.35 7.73
C ALA A 547 4.95 2.59 8.47
N ILE A 548 6.09 3.24 8.69
CA ILE A 548 7.22 2.68 9.42
C ILE A 548 7.62 3.61 10.56
N GLY A 549 8.44 4.63 10.31
CA GLY A 549 9.08 5.41 11.36
C GLY A 549 8.14 6.43 11.98
N LEU A 550 8.36 6.74 13.24
CA LEU A 550 7.58 7.68 14.04
C LEU A 550 8.50 8.53 14.92
N LYS A 551 8.23 9.84 14.99
CA LYS A 551 8.80 10.69 16.05
C LYS A 551 7.83 11.78 16.47
N VAL A 552 7.67 11.97 17.77
CA VAL A 552 6.80 12.98 18.38
C VAL A 552 7.63 14.19 18.80
N ASP A 553 7.26 15.37 18.28
CA ASP A 553 7.77 16.67 18.72
C ASP A 553 6.76 17.31 19.69
N ALA A 554 6.76 16.83 20.94
CA ALA A 554 5.80 17.28 21.95
C ALA A 554 5.88 18.79 22.24
N GLU A 555 7.06 19.40 22.08
CA GLU A 555 7.26 20.83 22.29
C GLU A 555 6.52 21.69 21.26
N ASN A 556 6.39 21.19 20.02
CA ASN A 556 5.73 21.89 18.92
C ASN A 556 4.35 21.35 18.59
N ASP A 557 3.87 20.34 19.33
CA ASP A 557 2.59 19.66 19.09
C ASP A 557 2.50 19.10 17.67
N VAL A 558 3.52 18.35 17.25
CA VAL A 558 3.60 17.73 15.92
C VAL A 558 4.11 16.30 16.03
N ILE A 559 3.57 15.42 15.18
CA ILE A 559 4.05 14.05 14.99
C ILE A 559 4.49 13.89 13.54
N TYR A 560 5.66 13.29 13.34
CA TYR A 560 6.21 12.94 12.05
C TYR A 560 6.14 11.44 11.82
N VAL A 561 5.72 11.03 10.62
CA VAL A 561 5.59 9.63 10.22
C VAL A 561 6.19 9.43 8.84
N THR A 562 6.99 8.40 8.65
CA THR A 562 7.50 7.97 7.34
C THR A 562 6.78 6.73 6.84
N ASP A 563 6.78 6.54 5.53
CA ASP A 563 6.23 5.33 4.93
C ASP A 563 7.07 4.81 3.75
N LEU A 564 6.86 3.54 3.41
CA LEU A 564 7.55 2.89 2.30
C LEU A 564 7.11 3.41 0.93
N GLY A 565 6.01 4.16 0.88
CA GLY A 565 5.56 4.92 -0.28
C GLY A 565 6.40 6.14 -0.61
N GLY A 566 7.44 6.43 0.19
CA GLY A 566 8.36 7.54 -0.06
C GLY A 566 7.84 8.88 0.44
N SER A 567 6.94 8.87 1.42
CA SER A 567 6.41 10.10 2.02
C SER A 567 6.91 10.29 3.46
N ILE A 568 7.19 11.55 3.81
CA ILE A 568 7.30 12.02 5.19
C ILE A 568 6.06 12.85 5.46
N TRP A 569 5.29 12.47 6.46
CA TRP A 569 4.07 13.13 6.88
C TRP A 569 4.30 13.90 8.16
N ARG A 570 3.48 14.93 8.35
CA ARG A 570 3.26 15.57 9.65
C ARG A 570 1.78 15.64 9.96
N CYS A 571 1.43 15.56 11.24
CA CYS A 571 0.12 15.89 11.78
C CYS A 571 0.29 16.50 13.18
N ARG A 572 -0.76 17.11 13.71
CA ARG A 572 -0.84 17.55 15.12
C ARG A 572 -1.00 16.35 16.04
N MET A 573 -0.70 16.49 17.34
CA MET A 573 -0.86 15.37 18.29
C MET A 573 -2.33 14.98 18.55
N ASP A 574 -3.28 15.82 18.12
CA ASP A 574 -4.71 15.53 18.06
C ASP A 574 -5.15 14.85 16.74
N GLY A 575 -4.23 14.61 15.80
CA GLY A 575 -4.49 14.00 14.50
C GLY A 575 -4.84 15.00 13.37
N SER A 576 -5.06 16.27 13.69
CA SER A 576 -5.41 17.30 12.71
C SER A 576 -4.21 17.74 11.85
N ASP A 577 -4.47 18.52 10.79
CA ASP A 577 -3.43 19.09 9.89
C ASP A 577 -2.46 18.04 9.33
N LYS A 578 -2.97 16.83 9.03
CA LYS A 578 -2.21 15.78 8.34
C LYS A 578 -1.84 16.24 6.94
N ARG A 579 -0.54 16.37 6.64
CA ARG A 579 -0.02 16.73 5.32
C ARG A 579 1.39 16.19 5.09
N LYS A 580 1.79 16.09 3.82
CA LYS A 580 3.16 15.70 3.46
C LYS A 580 4.14 16.85 3.72
N VAL A 581 5.26 16.52 4.35
CA VAL A 581 6.47 17.35 4.43
C VAL A 581 7.34 17.10 3.20
N LEU A 582 7.45 15.83 2.79
CA LEU A 582 8.21 15.39 1.63
C LEU A 582 7.46 14.24 0.94
N ASP A 583 7.53 14.20 -0.39
CA ASP A 583 6.99 13.13 -1.23
C ASP A 583 8.01 12.81 -2.34
N GLU A 584 8.71 11.69 -2.23
CA GLU A 584 9.73 11.24 -3.17
C GLU A 584 9.47 9.78 -3.54
N GLN A 585 8.79 9.56 -4.67
CA GLN A 585 8.36 8.23 -5.13
C GLN A 585 9.52 7.25 -5.40
N THR A 586 10.77 7.72 -5.36
CA THR A 586 11.99 6.91 -5.50
C THR A 586 12.67 6.59 -4.17
N SER A 587 12.03 6.90 -3.04
CA SER A 587 12.52 6.62 -1.70
C SER A 587 11.60 5.63 -0.99
N CYS A 588 12.16 4.83 -0.09
CA CYS A 588 11.39 4.02 0.85
C CYS A 588 11.86 4.40 2.25
N PHE A 589 11.13 5.30 2.90
CA PHE A 589 11.56 5.85 4.17
C PHE A 589 11.21 4.91 5.33
N THR A 590 12.17 4.75 6.24
CA THR A 590 12.03 3.96 7.47
C THR A 590 12.19 4.87 8.69
N GLY A 591 12.98 4.52 9.69
CA GLY A 591 13.12 5.25 10.95
C GLY A 591 13.47 6.72 10.73
N LEU A 592 12.99 7.55 11.67
CA LEU A 592 13.23 8.98 11.68
C LEU A 592 13.47 9.49 13.10
N THR A 593 14.24 10.56 13.24
CA THR A 593 14.41 11.29 14.51
C THR A 593 14.52 12.80 14.26
N LEU A 594 14.51 13.60 15.33
CA LEU A 594 14.63 15.05 15.30
C LEU A 594 15.98 15.49 15.85
N VAL A 595 16.63 16.45 15.19
CA VAL A 595 17.94 17.02 15.57
C VAL A 595 17.98 18.54 15.53
#